data_AF-A0A851HLW2-F1
#
_entry.id   AF-A0A851HLW2-F1
#
_cell.length_a   1.000
_cell.length_b   1.000
_cell.length_c   1.000
_cell.angle_alpha   90.00
_cell.angle_beta   90.00
_cell.angle_gamma   90.00
#
_symmetry.space_group_name_H-M   'P 1'
#
loop_
_entity.id
_entity.type
_entity.pdbx_description
1 polymer ?
#
loop_
_entity_poly.entity_id
_entity_poly.type
_entity_poly.pdbx_seq_one_letter_code
_entity_poly.pdbx_strand_id
1 'polypeptide(L)'
;MKPTKFITTLAITMFALTACNNGQQPANTETAEDAAPETQEVKSLEHGTYQAQPSNGATVTLELPATDDEVLASIEQYRDTVQATEPVTYVTVDLDNREGTGDLSIDLSVFDGAGNQYEFHSLDQYTDEIRPSTDYAADEPVTVLADGTEMPAREGTRLTNETSDLLEEYTGYASQGARETTVHVYQGDNLPDQFTRVAITERTDTGSGQQIEAHPTQK
;
A
#
# COMPACT_ATOMS: atom_id res chain seq x y z
N MET A 1 5.99 -52.03 -15.19
CA MET A 1 7.29 -51.73 -15.86
C MET A 1 7.76 -50.35 -15.40
N LYS A 2 9.08 -50.13 -15.45
CA LYS A 2 9.93 -49.22 -14.66
C LYS A 2 9.62 -47.71 -14.78
N PRO A 3 10.03 -46.89 -13.77
CA PRO A 3 10.07 -45.43 -13.86
C PRO A 3 11.35 -44.95 -14.57
N THR A 4 11.25 -43.91 -15.39
CA THR A 4 12.40 -43.26 -16.03
C THR A 4 12.61 -41.87 -15.43
N LYS A 5 13.74 -41.69 -14.75
CA LYS A 5 14.25 -40.43 -14.22
C LYS A 5 14.92 -39.63 -15.35
N PHE A 6 14.73 -38.32 -15.39
CA PHE A 6 15.61 -37.41 -16.13
C PHE A 6 16.40 -36.55 -15.13
N ILE A 7 17.72 -36.59 -15.28
CA ILE A 7 18.73 -35.74 -14.65
C ILE A 7 19.43 -35.04 -15.82
N THR A 8 19.49 -33.71 -15.81
CA THR A 8 20.37 -32.94 -16.73
C THR A 8 20.76 -31.64 -16.01
N THR A 9 21.88 -31.61 -15.29
CA THR A 9 23.25 -31.22 -15.72
C THR A 9 23.42 -29.70 -15.88
N LEU A 10 24.09 -29.14 -14.86
CA LEU A 10 24.67 -27.80 -14.75
C LEU A 10 25.87 -27.67 -15.72
N ALA A 11 25.98 -26.56 -16.45
CA ALA A 11 27.17 -26.23 -17.24
C ALA A 11 27.75 -24.87 -16.77
N ILE A 12 28.94 -24.94 -16.18
CA ILE A 12 29.78 -23.80 -15.81
C ILE A 12 30.74 -23.55 -16.97
N THR A 13 30.71 -22.35 -17.54
CA THR A 13 31.68 -21.94 -18.57
C THR A 13 32.63 -20.90 -18.00
N MET A 14 33.83 -21.33 -17.64
CA MET A 14 34.99 -20.46 -17.44
C MET A 14 35.59 -20.09 -18.80
N PHE A 15 35.83 -18.80 -19.04
CA PHE A 15 36.75 -18.33 -20.07
C PHE A 15 37.93 -17.63 -19.40
N ALA A 16 39.14 -18.05 -19.75
CA ALA A 16 40.38 -17.48 -19.27
C ALA A 16 41.32 -17.17 -20.47
N LEU A 17 42.15 -16.12 -20.27
CA LEU A 17 43.41 -15.77 -20.95
C LEU A 17 43.25 -15.12 -22.35
N THR A 18 44.00 -14.10 -22.80
CA THR A 18 45.33 -13.56 -22.43
C THR A 18 45.57 -12.26 -23.21
N ALA A 19 46.33 -11.27 -22.69
CA ALA A 19 47.45 -10.60 -23.39
C ALA A 19 48.02 -9.42 -22.59
N CYS A 20 49.34 -9.45 -22.39
CA CYS A 20 50.17 -8.41 -21.79
C CYS A 20 50.38 -7.21 -22.73
N ASN A 21 50.44 -6.00 -22.20
CA ASN A 21 51.28 -4.95 -22.79
C ASN A 21 51.93 -4.10 -21.69
N ASN A 22 53.25 -3.94 -21.81
CA ASN A 22 54.14 -3.28 -20.87
C ASN A 22 54.36 -1.83 -21.36
N GLY A 23 54.03 -0.83 -20.54
CA GLY A 23 54.30 0.59 -20.80
C GLY A 23 54.38 1.36 -19.47
N GLN A 24 55.45 2.13 -19.30
CA GLN A 24 56.00 2.61 -18.03
C GLN A 24 55.39 3.93 -17.51
N GLN A 25 55.10 3.98 -16.19
CA GLN A 25 55.24 5.10 -15.22
C GLN A 25 54.23 6.29 -15.30
N PRO A 26 53.83 6.97 -14.19
CA PRO A 26 54.40 6.99 -12.83
C PRO A 26 53.49 6.53 -11.69
N ALA A 27 54.15 6.26 -10.56
CA ALA A 27 53.57 6.06 -9.25
C ALA A 27 52.80 7.32 -8.82
N ASN A 28 51.48 7.30 -8.97
CA ASN A 28 50.59 8.01 -8.07
C ASN A 28 50.16 7.00 -7.01
N THR A 29 50.83 7.06 -5.87
CA THR A 29 50.26 6.53 -4.62
C THR A 29 49.11 7.46 -4.25
N GLU A 30 47.98 7.32 -4.94
CA GLU A 30 46.70 7.68 -4.35
C GLU A 30 46.42 6.60 -3.33
N THR A 31 46.71 6.95 -2.07
CA THR A 31 46.08 6.31 -0.92
C THR A 31 44.59 6.26 -1.22
N ALA A 32 44.10 5.10 -1.66
CA ALA A 32 42.69 4.77 -1.59
C ALA A 32 42.36 4.79 -0.10
N GLU A 33 41.89 5.94 0.36
CA GLU A 33 41.22 6.08 1.63
C GLU A 33 40.02 5.15 1.55
N ASP A 34 40.16 4.01 2.23
CA ASP A 34 39.13 3.04 2.51
C ASP A 34 38.04 3.78 3.30
N ALA A 35 37.20 4.51 2.57
CA ALA A 35 36.01 5.13 3.11
C ALA A 35 35.09 3.98 3.52
N ALA A 36 35.20 3.60 4.80
CA ALA A 36 34.23 2.74 5.45
C ALA A 36 32.83 3.22 5.05
N PRO A 37 31.93 2.33 4.60
CA PRO A 37 30.58 2.74 4.26
C PRO A 37 29.99 3.44 5.48
N GLU A 38 29.69 4.74 5.34
CA GLU A 38 28.97 5.48 6.36
C GLU A 38 27.68 4.70 6.62
N THR A 39 27.63 4.07 7.80
CA THR A 39 26.42 3.42 8.28
C THR A 39 25.45 4.56 8.56
N GLN A 40 24.62 4.88 7.58
CA GLN A 40 23.55 5.86 7.75
C GLN A 40 22.67 5.35 8.89
N GLU A 41 22.58 6.16 9.95
CA GLU A 41 21.73 5.86 11.08
C GLU A 41 20.28 5.82 10.57
N VAL A 42 19.69 4.63 10.57
CA VAL A 42 18.32 4.43 10.12
C VAL A 42 17.41 5.17 11.09
N LYS A 43 16.89 6.31 10.65
CA LYS A 43 16.00 7.13 11.47
C LYS A 43 14.68 6.38 11.65
N SER A 44 14.39 5.97 12.87
CA SER A 44 13.10 5.38 13.23
C SER A 44 12.01 6.45 13.22
N LEU A 45 10.87 6.10 12.64
CA LEU A 45 9.62 6.86 12.61
C LEU A 45 8.59 6.16 13.50
N GLU A 46 7.69 6.92 14.11
CA GLU A 46 6.64 6.43 15.02
C GLU A 46 5.24 6.68 14.41
N HIS A 47 4.20 6.07 14.97
CA HIS A 47 2.81 6.41 14.61
C HIS A 47 2.54 7.92 14.72
N GLY A 48 1.72 8.45 13.81
CA GLY A 48 1.32 9.86 13.81
C GLY A 48 0.94 10.38 12.43
N THR A 49 1.01 11.71 12.30
CA THR A 49 0.65 12.41 11.07
C THR A 49 1.87 12.63 10.19
N TYR A 50 1.72 12.35 8.90
CA TYR A 50 2.73 12.58 7.88
C TYR A 50 2.17 13.43 6.76
N GLN A 51 3.08 14.08 6.04
CA GLN A 51 2.76 14.91 4.89
C GLN A 51 3.67 14.59 3.72
N ALA A 52 3.10 14.54 2.53
CA ALA A 52 3.82 14.43 1.27
C ALA A 52 3.34 15.51 0.30
N GLN A 53 4.22 15.92 -0.62
CA GLN A 53 3.91 16.87 -1.68
C GLN A 53 4.01 16.18 -3.05
N PRO A 54 2.89 15.65 -3.58
CA PRO A 54 2.76 15.23 -4.96
C PRO A 54 3.27 16.25 -5.99
N SER A 55 3.72 15.75 -7.15
CA SER A 55 4.27 16.53 -8.26
C SER A 55 3.23 17.44 -8.91
N ASN A 56 1.95 17.10 -8.79
CA ASN A 56 0.85 17.90 -9.32
C ASN A 56 0.59 19.21 -8.54
N GLY A 57 1.25 19.42 -7.39
CA GLY A 57 1.12 20.59 -6.53
C GLY A 57 0.15 20.42 -5.35
N ALA A 58 -0.52 19.28 -5.25
CA ALA A 58 -1.38 18.96 -4.12
C ALA A 58 -0.59 18.70 -2.83
N THR A 59 -1.29 18.75 -1.69
CA THR A 59 -0.75 18.34 -0.38
C THR A 59 -1.49 17.11 0.09
N VAL A 60 -0.76 16.06 0.48
CA VAL A 60 -1.32 14.84 1.07
C VAL A 60 -0.95 14.80 2.53
N THR A 61 -1.95 14.73 3.41
CA THR A 61 -1.75 14.53 4.85
C THR A 61 -2.35 13.18 5.24
N LEU A 62 -1.60 12.37 5.98
CA LEU A 62 -2.04 11.03 6.35
C LEU A 62 -1.85 10.80 7.85
N GLU A 63 -2.78 10.06 8.46
CA GLU A 63 -2.72 9.68 9.88
C GLU A 63 -2.50 8.16 10.01
N LEU A 64 -1.37 7.75 10.59
CA LEU A 64 -0.91 6.36 10.62
C LEU A 64 -0.63 5.86 12.06
N PRO A 65 -1.41 4.88 12.58
CA PRO A 65 -2.75 4.54 12.11
C PRO A 65 -3.72 5.70 12.35
N ALA A 66 -4.86 5.67 11.69
CA ALA A 66 -5.93 6.62 11.91
C ALA A 66 -6.47 6.53 13.35
N THR A 67 -6.79 7.69 13.94
CA THR A 67 -7.44 7.76 15.26
C THR A 67 -8.78 8.53 15.23
N ASP A 68 -9.24 8.91 14.03
CA ASP A 68 -10.55 9.54 13.83
C ASP A 68 -11.70 8.57 14.09
N ASP A 69 -12.38 8.73 15.22
CA ASP A 69 -13.45 7.84 15.63
C ASP A 69 -14.71 7.96 14.76
N GLU A 70 -15.00 9.10 14.10
CA GLU A 70 -16.29 9.28 13.40
C GLU A 70 -16.31 8.56 12.04
N VAL A 71 -15.27 8.79 11.22
CA VAL A 71 -15.11 8.12 9.92
C VAL A 71 -14.95 6.62 10.09
N LEU A 72 -14.15 6.20 11.07
CA LEU A 72 -13.88 4.78 11.31
C LEU A 72 -15.08 4.05 11.93
N ALA A 73 -15.89 4.72 12.76
CA ALA A 73 -17.06 4.10 13.37
C ALA A 73 -18.10 3.63 12.35
N SER A 74 -18.31 4.38 11.26
CA SER A 74 -19.27 3.99 10.22
C SER A 74 -18.77 2.74 9.45
N ILE A 75 -17.48 2.70 9.14
CA ILE A 75 -16.83 1.58 8.46
C ILE A 75 -16.85 0.33 9.35
N GLU A 76 -16.49 0.45 10.63
CA GLU A 76 -16.47 -0.69 11.55
C GLU A 76 -17.88 -1.18 11.90
N GLN A 77 -18.85 -0.27 12.06
CA GLN A 77 -20.25 -0.66 12.20
C GLN A 77 -20.75 -1.48 11.00
N TYR A 78 -20.32 -1.10 9.79
CA TYR A 78 -20.65 -1.84 8.59
C TYR A 78 -19.98 -3.21 8.56
N ARG A 79 -18.68 -3.28 8.88
CA ARG A 79 -17.91 -4.54 8.99
C ARG A 79 -18.57 -5.52 9.96
N ASP A 80 -18.98 -5.05 11.13
CA ASP A 80 -19.75 -5.83 12.10
C ASP A 80 -21.07 -6.36 11.51
N THR A 81 -21.77 -5.52 10.75
CA THR A 81 -23.05 -5.87 10.12
C THR A 81 -22.90 -6.97 9.06
N VAL A 82 -21.80 -6.94 8.30
CA VAL A 82 -21.48 -7.96 7.27
C VAL A 82 -20.66 -9.14 7.81
N GLN A 83 -20.41 -9.16 9.12
CA GLN A 83 -19.63 -10.19 9.81
C GLN A 83 -18.20 -10.34 9.28
N ALA A 84 -17.56 -9.25 8.87
CA ALA A 84 -16.13 -9.22 8.53
C ALA A 84 -15.31 -9.18 9.83
N THR A 85 -14.53 -10.23 10.11
CA THR A 85 -13.89 -10.43 11.43
C THR A 85 -12.39 -10.29 11.42
N GLU A 86 -11.79 -10.25 10.24
CA GLU A 86 -10.37 -10.10 10.00
C GLU A 86 -9.91 -8.72 10.49
N PRO A 87 -8.92 -8.64 11.39
CA PRO A 87 -8.47 -7.34 11.89
C PRO A 87 -7.84 -6.51 10.76
N VAL A 88 -8.08 -5.20 10.80
CA VAL A 88 -7.50 -4.26 9.84
C VAL A 88 -6.91 -3.04 10.53
N THR A 89 -5.96 -2.41 9.85
CA THR A 89 -5.39 -1.14 10.26
C THR A 89 -5.77 -0.07 9.25
N TYR A 90 -6.32 1.05 9.72
CA TYR A 90 -6.74 2.17 8.87
C TYR A 90 -5.70 3.28 8.80
N VAL A 91 -5.71 3.97 7.68
CA VAL A 91 -5.08 5.28 7.49
C VAL A 91 -6.12 6.21 6.86
N THR A 92 -6.35 7.34 7.52
CA THR A 92 -7.14 8.44 6.94
C THR A 92 -6.20 9.33 6.16
N VAL A 93 -6.58 9.67 4.94
CA VAL A 93 -5.79 10.48 4.02
C VAL A 93 -6.59 11.70 3.61
N ASP A 94 -6.07 12.88 3.94
CA ASP A 94 -6.56 14.17 3.47
C ASP A 94 -5.82 14.56 2.19
N LEU A 95 -6.57 14.62 1.08
CA LEU A 95 -6.09 14.96 -0.24
C LEU A 95 -6.45 16.42 -0.55
N ASP A 96 -5.59 17.37 -0.20
CA ASP A 96 -5.78 18.78 -0.52
C ASP A 96 -5.22 19.12 -1.90
N ASN A 97 -6.08 19.03 -2.92
CA ASN A 97 -5.77 19.26 -4.32
C ASN A 97 -6.22 20.64 -4.82
N ARG A 98 -6.45 21.60 -3.90
CA ARG A 98 -6.93 22.95 -4.25
C ARG A 98 -5.95 23.73 -5.11
N GLU A 99 -4.66 23.53 -4.88
CA GLU A 99 -3.55 24.14 -5.64
C GLU A 99 -3.01 23.21 -6.73
N GLY A 100 -3.61 22.03 -6.91
CA GLY A 100 -3.12 21.04 -7.86
C GLY A 100 -3.46 21.38 -9.31
N THR A 101 -2.72 20.74 -10.21
CA THR A 101 -2.84 20.95 -11.66
C THR A 101 -3.62 19.84 -12.38
N GLY A 102 -4.05 18.81 -11.67
CA GLY A 102 -4.83 17.68 -12.18
C GLY A 102 -5.34 16.80 -11.04
N ASP A 103 -6.11 15.77 -11.37
CA ASP A 103 -6.70 14.84 -10.40
C ASP A 103 -5.62 14.11 -9.58
N LEU A 104 -5.92 13.83 -8.31
CA LEU A 104 -5.00 13.20 -7.37
C LEU A 104 -5.61 11.94 -6.76
N SER A 105 -4.99 10.80 -7.05
CA SER A 105 -5.19 9.55 -6.32
C SER A 105 -3.82 8.99 -5.92
N ILE A 106 -3.76 8.22 -4.84
CA ILE A 106 -2.51 7.69 -4.30
C ILE A 106 -2.61 6.20 -3.96
N ASP A 107 -1.46 5.52 -3.97
CA ASP A 107 -1.24 4.29 -3.23
C ASP A 107 -0.33 4.57 -2.03
N LEU A 108 -0.51 3.87 -0.92
CA LEU A 108 0.23 4.08 0.32
C LEU A 108 1.05 2.84 0.70
N SER A 109 2.27 3.05 1.15
CA SER A 109 3.14 1.99 1.65
C SER A 109 3.97 2.44 2.85
N VAL A 110 4.11 1.55 3.82
CA VAL A 110 4.92 1.74 5.02
C VAL A 110 6.04 0.69 5.03
N PHE A 111 7.24 1.08 5.46
CA PHE A 111 8.41 0.21 5.46
C PHE A 111 9.04 0.13 6.85
N ASP A 112 9.41 -1.07 7.29
CA ASP A 112 10.06 -1.29 8.58
C ASP A 112 11.60 -1.23 8.49
N GLY A 113 12.27 -1.52 9.62
CA GLY A 113 13.74 -1.58 9.72
C GLY A 113 14.40 -2.70 8.93
N ALA A 114 13.65 -3.76 8.62
CA ALA A 114 14.11 -4.89 7.82
C ALA A 114 13.85 -4.70 6.31
N GLY A 115 13.15 -3.63 5.93
CA GLY A 115 12.74 -3.35 4.56
C GLY A 115 11.47 -4.09 4.13
N ASN A 116 10.72 -4.67 5.07
CA ASN A 116 9.39 -5.22 4.77
C ASN A 116 8.44 -4.08 4.42
N GLN A 117 7.62 -4.30 3.40
CA GLN A 117 6.62 -3.35 2.92
C GLN A 117 5.23 -3.78 3.40
N TYR A 118 4.49 -2.80 3.91
CA TYR A 118 3.09 -2.92 4.34
C TYR A 118 2.27 -2.02 3.41
N GLU A 119 1.53 -2.64 2.50
CA GLU A 119 0.73 -1.94 1.49
C GLU A 119 -0.65 -1.64 2.06
N PHE A 120 -1.07 -0.37 1.92
CA PHE A 120 -2.39 0.08 2.30
C PHE A 120 -3.20 0.33 1.03
N HIS A 121 -4.32 -0.37 0.90
CA HIS A 121 -5.19 -0.31 -0.26
C HIS A 121 -6.35 0.65 0.01
N SER A 122 -6.84 1.35 -1.02
CA SER A 122 -8.09 2.11 -0.90
C SER A 122 -9.23 1.18 -0.50
N LEU A 123 -10.21 1.69 0.26
CA LEU A 123 -11.31 0.89 0.82
C LEU A 123 -12.10 0.11 -0.26
N ASP A 124 -12.18 0.60 -1.51
CA ASP A 124 -12.81 -0.10 -2.65
C ASP A 124 -12.05 -1.37 -3.07
N GLN A 125 -10.74 -1.42 -2.86
CA GLN A 125 -9.94 -2.62 -3.13
C GLN A 125 -10.03 -3.64 -1.98
N TYR A 126 -10.54 -3.24 -0.82
CA TYR A 126 -10.86 -4.13 0.30
C TYR A 126 -12.30 -4.69 0.22
N THR A 127 -13.01 -4.44 -0.88
CA THR A 127 -14.43 -4.80 -1.02
C THR A 127 -14.72 -6.29 -1.00
N ASP A 128 -13.78 -7.15 -1.40
CA ASP A 128 -14.02 -8.60 -1.40
C ASP A 128 -14.31 -9.16 0.00
N GLU A 129 -13.86 -8.48 1.07
CA GLU A 129 -14.15 -8.89 2.44
C GLU A 129 -15.39 -8.23 3.04
N ILE A 130 -15.68 -6.98 2.66
CA ILE A 130 -16.80 -6.23 3.25
C ILE A 130 -18.07 -6.27 2.41
N ARG A 131 -17.98 -6.69 1.13
CA ARG A 131 -19.13 -6.72 0.24
C ARG A 131 -19.77 -8.10 0.27
N PRO A 132 -21.05 -8.23 0.67
CA PRO A 132 -21.75 -9.49 0.57
C PRO A 132 -21.78 -10.00 -0.87
N SER A 133 -21.58 -11.31 -1.04
CA SER A 133 -21.68 -11.97 -2.35
C SER A 133 -23.09 -12.52 -2.59
N THR A 134 -23.40 -12.90 -3.82
CA THR A 134 -24.68 -13.57 -4.15
C THR A 134 -24.40 -14.99 -4.60
N ASP A 135 -25.00 -15.97 -3.94
CA ASP A 135 -25.01 -17.35 -4.42
C ASP A 135 -26.20 -17.56 -5.36
N TYR A 136 -25.89 -17.78 -6.64
CA TYR A 136 -26.86 -18.05 -7.70
C TYR A 136 -27.13 -19.55 -7.91
N ALA A 137 -26.42 -20.44 -7.18
CA ALA A 137 -26.60 -21.88 -7.27
C ALA A 137 -27.76 -22.40 -6.40
N ALA A 138 -28.22 -21.60 -5.44
CA ALA A 138 -29.40 -21.90 -4.63
C ALA A 138 -30.70 -21.86 -5.46
N ASP A 139 -31.73 -22.58 -5.00
CA ASP A 139 -33.06 -22.61 -5.64
C ASP A 139 -33.67 -21.20 -5.78
N GLU A 140 -33.36 -20.31 -4.83
CA GLU A 140 -33.57 -18.87 -4.90
C GLU A 140 -32.25 -18.17 -4.56
N PRO A 141 -31.83 -17.10 -5.28
CA PRO A 141 -30.59 -16.41 -4.97
C PRO A 141 -30.56 -15.91 -3.53
N VAL A 142 -29.49 -16.24 -2.80
CA VAL A 142 -29.24 -15.77 -1.44
C VAL A 142 -28.01 -14.88 -1.41
N THR A 143 -27.98 -13.97 -0.46
CA THR A 143 -26.78 -13.19 -0.18
C THR A 143 -25.95 -13.91 0.86
N VAL A 144 -24.64 -13.99 0.64
CA VAL A 144 -23.68 -14.65 1.53
C VAL A 144 -22.76 -13.58 2.12
N LEU A 145 -22.74 -13.50 3.44
CA LEU A 145 -21.88 -12.61 4.23
C LEU A 145 -20.43 -13.11 4.27
N ALA A 146 -19.53 -12.31 4.85
CA ALA A 146 -18.09 -12.61 4.90
C ALA A 146 -17.80 -13.92 5.67
N ASP A 147 -18.55 -14.19 6.73
CA ASP A 147 -18.47 -15.42 7.52
C ASP A 147 -19.15 -16.64 6.86
N GLY A 148 -19.73 -16.46 5.68
CA GLY A 148 -20.51 -17.47 4.96
C GLY A 148 -21.98 -17.56 5.37
N THR A 149 -22.47 -16.70 6.27
CA THR A 149 -23.89 -16.67 6.65
C THR A 149 -24.75 -16.29 5.45
N GLU A 150 -25.78 -17.09 5.19
CA GLU A 150 -26.79 -16.79 4.16
C GLU A 150 -27.90 -15.88 4.70
N MET A 151 -28.37 -14.96 3.86
CA MET A 151 -29.49 -14.09 4.15
C MET A 151 -30.39 -13.84 2.94
N PRO A 152 -31.65 -13.38 3.16
CA PRO A 152 -32.56 -13.06 2.07
C PRO A 152 -32.01 -11.97 1.16
N ALA A 153 -32.18 -12.12 -0.16
CA ALA A 153 -31.67 -11.18 -1.16
C ALA A 153 -32.10 -9.71 -0.96
N ARG A 154 -33.28 -9.47 -0.36
CA ARG A 154 -33.74 -8.11 -0.03
C ARG A 154 -32.81 -7.43 0.98
N GLU A 155 -32.36 -8.17 1.97
CA GLU A 155 -31.44 -7.67 2.99
C GLU A 155 -30.06 -7.45 2.39
N GLY A 156 -29.59 -8.38 1.55
CA GLY A 156 -28.35 -8.20 0.82
C GLY A 156 -28.33 -7.00 -0.13
N THR A 157 -29.46 -6.68 -0.76
CA THR A 157 -29.60 -5.46 -1.57
C THR A 157 -29.44 -4.20 -0.73
N ARG A 158 -30.02 -4.17 0.48
CA ARG A 158 -29.84 -3.06 1.43
C ARG A 158 -28.36 -2.90 1.78
N LEU A 159 -27.70 -3.99 2.17
CA LEU A 159 -26.28 -3.98 2.53
C LEU A 159 -25.37 -3.56 1.37
N THR A 160 -25.70 -3.95 0.13
CA THR A 160 -24.94 -3.56 -1.07
C THR A 160 -25.03 -2.05 -1.33
N ASN A 161 -26.19 -1.46 -1.10
CA ASN A 161 -26.36 -0.01 -1.23
C ASN A 161 -25.56 0.71 -0.14
N GLU A 162 -25.63 0.22 1.11
CA GLU A 162 -24.84 0.75 2.22
C GLU A 162 -23.32 0.64 1.97
N THR A 163 -22.83 -0.46 1.37
CA THR A 163 -21.43 -0.52 0.92
C THR A 163 -21.15 0.57 -0.10
N SER A 164 -22.04 0.74 -1.08
CA SER A 164 -21.81 1.67 -2.18
C SER A 164 -21.73 3.11 -1.68
N ASP A 165 -22.60 3.49 -0.73
CA ASP A 165 -22.59 4.81 -0.09
C ASP A 165 -21.28 5.02 0.69
N LEU A 166 -20.83 4.04 1.48
CA LEU A 166 -19.55 4.11 2.21
C LEU A 166 -18.34 4.21 1.29
N LEU A 167 -18.35 3.46 0.19
CA LEU A 167 -17.28 3.51 -0.80
C LEU A 167 -17.28 4.87 -1.49
N GLU A 168 -18.43 5.39 -1.92
CA GLU A 168 -18.51 6.71 -2.55
C GLU A 168 -18.01 7.83 -1.62
N GLU A 169 -18.27 7.71 -0.31
CA GLU A 169 -17.85 8.72 0.67
C GLU A 169 -16.35 8.68 0.98
N TYR A 170 -15.74 7.50 1.09
CA TYR A 170 -14.35 7.35 1.59
C TYR A 170 -13.36 6.77 0.58
N THR A 171 -13.78 6.54 -0.66
CA THR A 171 -12.89 6.11 -1.75
C THR A 171 -12.86 7.14 -2.85
N GLY A 172 -11.74 7.18 -3.58
CA GLY A 172 -11.65 7.94 -4.81
C GLY A 172 -10.39 8.78 -4.90
N TYR A 173 -10.58 10.00 -5.40
CA TYR A 173 -9.52 10.91 -5.78
C TYR A 173 -9.99 12.35 -5.54
N ALA A 174 -9.06 13.24 -5.22
CA ALA A 174 -9.36 14.66 -5.19
C ALA A 174 -9.26 15.22 -6.61
N SER A 175 -10.36 15.73 -7.13
CA SER A 175 -10.36 16.45 -8.41
C SER A 175 -9.52 17.73 -8.33
N GLN A 176 -9.10 18.27 -9.47
CA GLN A 176 -8.43 19.57 -9.50
C GLN A 176 -9.26 20.65 -8.78
N GLY A 177 -8.66 21.36 -7.82
CA GLY A 177 -9.34 22.43 -7.09
C GLY A 177 -10.19 21.95 -5.91
N ALA A 178 -10.19 20.65 -5.62
CA ALA A 178 -10.98 20.04 -4.55
C ALA A 178 -10.12 19.62 -3.36
N ARG A 179 -10.79 19.25 -2.27
CA ARG A 179 -10.19 18.61 -1.10
C ARG A 179 -11.09 17.46 -0.68
N GLU A 180 -10.52 16.27 -0.56
CA GLU A 180 -11.26 15.06 -0.22
C GLU A 180 -10.58 14.32 0.94
N THR A 181 -11.33 13.47 1.63
CA THR A 181 -10.81 12.53 2.62
C THR A 181 -11.04 11.11 2.14
N THR A 182 -10.00 10.31 2.09
CA THR A 182 -10.09 8.88 1.72
C THR A 182 -9.59 8.00 2.85
N VAL A 183 -10.05 6.75 2.88
CA VAL A 183 -9.59 5.74 3.85
C VAL A 183 -8.85 4.64 3.12
N HIS A 184 -7.65 4.34 3.62
CA HIS A 184 -6.84 3.22 3.18
C HIS A 184 -6.73 2.16 4.27
N VAL A 185 -6.68 0.90 3.86
CA VAL A 185 -6.79 -0.28 4.73
C VAL A 185 -5.59 -1.18 4.50
N TYR A 186 -4.94 -1.58 5.59
CA TYR A 186 -4.03 -2.71 5.64
C TYR A 186 -4.76 -3.91 6.25
N GLN A 187 -4.72 -5.05 5.57
CA GLN A 187 -5.26 -6.31 6.07
C GLN A 187 -4.32 -6.88 7.13
N GLY A 188 -4.67 -6.72 8.40
CA GLY A 188 -3.88 -7.09 9.56
C GLY A 188 -3.80 -5.99 10.63
N ASP A 189 -3.42 -6.39 11.84
CA ASP A 189 -3.15 -5.54 13.00
C ASP A 189 -1.67 -5.58 13.43
N ASN A 190 -0.83 -6.25 12.65
CA ASN A 190 0.59 -6.50 12.92
C ASN A 190 1.51 -5.41 12.34
N LEU A 191 0.99 -4.19 12.18
CA LEU A 191 1.79 -3.05 11.78
C LEU A 191 2.86 -2.79 12.87
N PRO A 192 4.16 -2.67 12.53
CA PRO A 192 5.18 -2.46 13.55
C PRO A 192 5.00 -1.12 14.27
N ASP A 193 5.45 -1.03 15.52
CA ASP A 193 5.43 0.22 16.30
C ASP A 193 6.40 1.28 15.74
N GLN A 194 7.36 0.84 14.93
CA GLN A 194 8.41 1.66 14.36
C GLN A 194 8.60 1.37 12.88
N PHE A 195 8.81 2.43 12.12
CA PHE A 195 9.04 2.39 10.68
C PHE A 195 10.34 3.10 10.31
N THR A 196 10.77 2.91 9.08
CA THR A 196 11.89 3.67 8.51
C THR A 196 11.43 4.62 7.42
N ARG A 197 10.28 4.33 6.80
CA ARG A 197 9.74 5.13 5.72
C ARG A 197 8.23 4.99 5.61
N VAL A 198 7.59 6.11 5.32
CA VAL A 198 6.21 6.17 4.83
C VAL A 198 6.27 6.79 3.45
N ALA A 199 5.58 6.21 2.48
CA ALA A 199 5.63 6.69 1.11
C ALA A 199 4.27 6.58 0.43
N ILE A 200 4.00 7.56 -0.43
CA ILE A 200 2.85 7.56 -1.32
C ILE A 200 3.34 7.38 -2.76
N THR A 201 2.50 6.83 -3.61
CA THR A 201 2.73 6.80 -5.06
C THR A 201 1.55 7.45 -5.74
N GLU A 202 1.77 8.51 -6.51
CA GLU A 202 0.72 9.13 -7.32
C GLU A 202 0.17 8.10 -8.32
N ARG A 203 -1.15 7.94 -8.43
CA ARG A 203 -1.75 7.17 -9.52
C ARG A 203 -1.99 8.10 -10.70
N THR A 204 -1.54 7.68 -11.88
CA THR A 204 -1.78 8.37 -13.14
C THR A 204 -2.62 7.49 -14.05
N ASP A 205 -3.28 8.09 -15.05
CA ASP A 205 -4.01 7.36 -16.09
C ASP A 205 -3.15 6.31 -16.83
N THR A 206 -1.82 6.48 -16.80
CA THR A 206 -0.85 5.57 -17.43
C THR A 206 -0.25 4.53 -16.49
N GLY A 207 -0.65 4.51 -15.22
CA GLY A 207 -0.15 3.60 -14.18
C GLY A 207 0.43 4.33 -12.96
N SER A 208 1.24 3.62 -12.17
CA SER A 208 1.87 4.15 -10.96
C SER A 208 2.92 5.21 -11.31
N GLY A 209 2.76 6.39 -10.71
CA GLY A 209 3.66 7.52 -10.79
C GLY A 209 4.90 7.35 -9.92
N GLN A 210 5.56 8.47 -9.60
CA GLN A 210 6.76 8.43 -8.77
C GLN A 210 6.37 8.20 -7.31
N GLN A 211 7.13 7.35 -6.63
CA GLN A 211 7.05 7.21 -5.18
C GLN A 211 7.64 8.45 -4.50
N ILE A 212 6.89 9.03 -3.57
CA ILE A 212 7.22 10.23 -2.81
C ILE A 212 7.23 9.87 -1.33
N GLU A 213 8.30 10.25 -0.63
CA GLU A 213 8.37 10.03 0.82
C GLU A 213 7.47 11.02 1.56
N ALA A 214 6.69 10.49 2.49
CA ALA A 214 5.94 11.29 3.44
C ALA A 214 6.79 11.51 4.70
N HIS A 215 6.74 12.72 5.24
CA HIS A 215 7.53 13.11 6.39
C HIS A 215 6.64 13.47 7.58
N PRO A 216 7.05 13.17 8.82
CA PRO A 216 6.27 13.55 10.00
C PRO A 216 5.98 15.05 10.00
N THR A 217 4.74 15.43 10.27
CA THR A 217 4.41 16.83 10.51
C THR A 217 5.01 17.23 11.87
N GLN A 218 5.67 18.39 11.95
CA GLN A 218 6.21 18.85 13.23
C GLN A 218 5.04 19.14 14.17
N LYS A 219 5.02 18.50 15.35
CA LYS A 219 4.12 18.84 16.45
C LYS A 219 4.47 20.20 17.05
#